data_AF-A0A401W4F8-F1
#
_entry.id   AF-A0A401W4F8-F1
#
_cell.length_a   1.000
_cell.length_b   1.000
_cell.length_c   1.000
_cell.angle_alpha   90.00
_cell.angle_beta   90.00
_cell.angle_gamma   90.00
#
_symmetry.space_group_name_H-M   'P 1'
#
loop_
_entity.id
_entity.type
_entity.pdbx_description
1 polymer ?
#
loop_
_entity_poly.entity_id
_entity_poly.type
_entity_poly.pdbx_seq_one_letter_code
_entity_poly.pdbx_strand_id
1 'polypeptide(L)'
;MGNNFSVDTGELGDFMRTLKKAHESLEEVRNQMNQVTSDRMGTTDLDQACNDFQEHWKYGSEQIAEQTKKLTESVSKTKDNYEEVERSLEEVFKKATGRAGPT
;
A
#
# COMPACT_ATOMS: atom_id res chain seq x y z
N MET A 1 -9.74 0.16 -23.01
CA MET A 1 -9.04 -0.66 -21.99
C MET A 1 -8.47 0.17 -20.83
N GLY A 2 -8.05 1.44 -21.03
CA GLY A 2 -7.51 2.28 -19.94
C GLY A 2 -8.45 2.60 -18.76
N ASN A 3 -9.77 2.52 -18.93
CA ASN A 3 -10.71 2.87 -17.87
C ASN A 3 -10.73 1.85 -16.71
N ASN A 4 -10.48 0.56 -16.96
CA ASN A 4 -10.44 -0.46 -15.91
C ASN A 4 -9.17 -0.35 -15.06
N PHE A 5 -8.01 -0.08 -15.69
CA PHE A 5 -6.76 0.15 -14.96
C PHE A 5 -6.79 1.43 -14.11
N SER A 6 -7.49 2.47 -14.59
CA SER A 6 -7.68 3.69 -13.79
C SER A 6 -8.53 3.42 -12.54
N VAL A 7 -9.57 2.58 -12.65
CA VAL A 7 -10.40 2.16 -11.51
C VAL A 7 -9.59 1.30 -10.53
N ASP A 8 -8.81 0.33 -11.02
CA ASP A 8 -7.91 -0.49 -10.19
C ASP A 8 -6.91 0.38 -9.41
N THR A 9 -6.34 1.40 -10.04
CA THR A 9 -5.40 2.31 -9.35
C THR A 9 -6.07 3.18 -8.30
N GLY A 10 -7.34 3.55 -8.50
CA GLY A 10 -8.15 4.27 -7.52
C GLY A 10 -8.46 3.40 -6.30
N GLU A 11 -8.92 2.18 -6.53
CA GLU A 11 -9.22 1.20 -5.47
C GLU A 11 -7.97 0.81 -4.67
N LEU A 12 -6.82 0.64 -5.33
CA LEU A 12 -5.54 0.45 -4.67
C LEU A 12 -5.13 1.65 -3.81
N GLY A 13 -5.38 2.87 -4.29
CA GLY A 13 -5.18 4.08 -3.49
C GLY A 13 -6.06 4.12 -2.23
N ASP A 14 -7.31 3.66 -2.32
CA ASP A 14 -8.23 3.54 -1.18
C ASP A 14 -7.83 2.41 -0.22
N PHE A 15 -7.36 1.28 -0.75
CA PHE A 15 -6.82 0.18 0.04
C PHE A 15 -5.59 0.62 0.83
N MET A 16 -4.65 1.34 0.21
CA MET A 16 -3.51 1.95 0.90
C MET A 16 -3.93 2.91 2.00
N ARG A 17 -4.91 3.79 1.73
CA ARG A 17 -5.44 4.72 2.73
C ARG A 17 -6.03 3.97 3.93
N THR A 18 -6.71 2.86 3.68
CA THR A 18 -7.28 2.01 4.73
C THR A 18 -6.19 1.36 5.58
N LEU A 19 -5.15 0.81 4.95
CA LEU A 19 -4.01 0.22 5.66
C LEU A 19 -3.23 1.24 6.46
N LYS A 20 -3.06 2.46 5.94
CA LYS A 20 -2.45 3.56 6.68
C LYS A 20 -3.27 3.94 7.93
N LYS A 21 -4.59 4.07 7.80
CA LYS A 21 -5.48 4.34 8.95
C LYS A 21 -5.43 3.23 9.98
N ALA A 22 -5.40 1.97 9.54
CA ALA A 22 -5.25 0.84 10.44
C ALA A 22 -3.92 0.95 11.21
N HIS A 23 -2.81 1.23 10.53
CA HIS A 23 -1.52 1.47 11.19
C HIS A 23 -1.57 2.60 12.22
N GLU A 24 -2.19 3.75 11.89
CA GLU A 24 -2.32 4.90 12.79
C GLU A 24 -3.16 4.57 14.04
N SER A 25 -4.34 3.97 13.90
CA SER A 25 -5.15 3.54 15.05
C SER A 25 -4.41 2.55 15.95
N LEU A 26 -3.58 1.69 15.36
CA LEU A 26 -2.84 0.68 16.10
C LEU A 26 -1.64 1.26 16.85
N GLU A 27 -0.94 2.25 16.28
CA GLU A 27 0.04 3.06 17.00
C GLU A 27 -0.61 3.82 18.16
N GLU A 28 -1.82 4.34 17.97
CA GLU A 28 -2.57 5.05 19.02
C GLU A 28 -2.90 4.12 20.21
N VAL A 29 -3.40 2.92 19.93
CA VAL A 29 -3.63 1.87 20.94
C VAL A 29 -2.33 1.48 21.66
N ARG A 30 -1.23 1.33 20.91
CA ARG A 30 0.10 1.06 21.50
C ARG A 30 0.54 2.16 22.47
N ASN A 31 0.35 3.41 22.10
CA ASN A 31 0.70 4.55 22.95
C ASN A 31 -0.17 4.58 24.22
N GLN A 32 -1.46 4.28 24.12
CA GLN A 32 -2.35 4.17 25.27
C GLN A 32 -1.94 3.02 26.20
N MET A 33 -1.62 1.85 25.67
CA MET A 33 -1.12 0.73 26.49
C MET A 33 0.17 1.09 27.22
N ASN A 34 1.11 1.78 26.58
CA ASN A 34 2.33 2.26 27.23
C ASN A 34 2.05 3.20 28.41
N GLN A 35 1.08 4.10 28.26
CA GLN A 35 0.66 4.99 29.35
C GLN A 35 0.05 4.19 30.52
N VAL A 36 -0.73 3.14 30.24
CA VAL A 36 -1.34 2.28 31.27
C VAL A 36 -0.29 1.40 31.97
N THR A 37 0.70 0.85 31.25
CA THR A 37 1.79 0.06 31.84
C THR A 37 2.71 0.92 32.71
N SER A 38 2.96 2.18 32.34
CA SER A 38 3.69 3.15 33.17
C SER A 38 3.06 3.37 34.55
N ASP A 39 1.75 3.17 34.69
CA ASP A 39 0.99 3.39 35.92
C ASP A 39 0.94 2.15 36.85
N ARG A 40 1.77 1.13 36.56
CA ARG A 40 2.00 -0.11 37.36
C ARG A 40 0.70 -0.85 37.70
N MET A 41 0.23 -1.69 36.78
CA MET A 41 -0.75 -2.74 37.11
C MET A 41 -0.09 -3.92 37.86
N GLY A 42 0.48 -3.67 39.05
CA GLY A 42 0.66 -4.59 40.19
C GLY A 42 1.29 -6.00 40.04
N THR A 43 1.48 -6.57 38.85
CA THR A 43 1.91 -7.96 38.65
C THR A 43 2.85 -8.07 37.45
N THR A 44 4.04 -8.63 37.66
CA THR A 44 5.11 -8.79 36.67
C THR A 44 4.66 -9.51 35.40
N ASP A 45 3.74 -10.47 35.51
CA ASP A 45 3.24 -11.24 34.36
C ASP A 45 2.40 -10.39 33.40
N LEU A 46 1.62 -9.44 33.92
CA LEU A 46 0.81 -8.54 33.08
C LEU A 46 1.69 -7.52 32.38
N ASP A 47 2.68 -6.96 33.08
CA ASP A 47 3.65 -6.05 32.49
C ASP A 47 4.44 -6.74 31.35
N GLN A 48 4.83 -8.01 31.56
CA GLN A 48 5.53 -8.78 30.53
C GLN A 48 4.63 -9.11 29.33
N ALA A 49 3.39 -9.56 29.55
CA ALA A 49 2.45 -9.80 28.46
C ALA A 49 2.14 -8.52 27.67
N CYS A 50 2.05 -7.36 28.33
CA CYS A 50 1.90 -6.07 27.68
C CYS A 50 3.13 -5.73 26.82
N ASN A 51 4.34 -5.92 27.33
CA ASN A 51 5.57 -5.68 26.57
C ASN A 51 5.67 -6.59 25.34
N ASP A 52 5.44 -7.90 25.51
CA ASP A 52 5.48 -8.87 24.42
C ASP A 52 4.43 -8.56 23.36
N PHE A 53 3.21 -8.18 23.78
CA PHE A 53 2.17 -7.76 22.86
C PHE A 53 2.61 -6.52 22.06
N GLN A 54 3.14 -5.51 22.74
CA GLN A 54 3.60 -4.29 22.07
C GLN A 54 4.71 -4.54 21.05
N GLU A 55 5.70 -5.38 21.36
CA GLU A 55 6.79 -5.69 20.44
C GLU A 55 6.30 -6.45 19.19
N HIS A 56 5.55 -7.53 19.38
CA HIS A 56 5.02 -8.31 18.25
C HIS A 56 4.08 -7.47 17.40
N TRP A 57 3.27 -6.61 18.03
CA TRP A 57 2.32 -5.77 17.34
C TRP A 57 3.02 -4.69 16.51
N LYS A 58 4.04 -4.02 17.07
CA LYS A 58 4.88 -3.06 16.34
C LYS A 58 5.53 -3.71 15.12
N TYR A 59 6.10 -4.90 15.29
CA TYR A 59 6.69 -5.64 14.18
C TYR A 59 5.65 -5.94 13.10
N GLY A 60 4.48 -6.45 13.49
CA GLY A 60 3.38 -6.75 12.56
C GLY A 60 2.91 -5.52 11.78
N SER A 61 2.76 -4.36 12.44
CA SER A 61 2.34 -3.13 11.78
C SER A 61 3.38 -2.62 10.78
N GLU A 62 4.67 -2.68 11.13
CA GLU A 62 5.77 -2.32 10.23
C GLU A 62 5.81 -3.26 9.00
N GLN A 63 5.61 -4.57 9.18
CA GLN A 63 5.55 -5.51 8.07
C GLN A 63 4.36 -5.24 7.13
N ILE A 64 3.17 -4.96 7.67
CA ILE A 64 1.99 -4.61 6.86
C ILE A 64 2.26 -3.34 6.04
N ALA A 65 2.84 -2.31 6.67
CA ALA A 65 3.17 -1.06 5.97
C ALA A 65 4.15 -1.28 4.81
N GLU A 66 5.21 -2.06 5.03
CA GLU A 66 6.21 -2.36 4.00
C GLU A 66 5.61 -3.16 2.83
N GLN A 67 4.82 -4.19 3.11
CA GLN A 67 4.18 -5.00 2.08
C GLN A 67 3.16 -4.19 1.27
N THR A 68 2.44 -3.28 1.91
CA THR A 68 1.51 -2.34 1.25
C THR A 68 2.25 -1.42 0.28
N LYS A 69 3.39 -0.88 0.71
CA LYS A 69 4.25 -0.03 -0.13
C LYS A 69 4.74 -0.79 -1.36
N LYS A 70 5.27 -2.00 -1.18
CA LYS A 70 5.71 -2.86 -2.30
C LYS A 70 4.59 -3.17 -3.29
N LEU A 71 3.39 -3.47 -2.79
CA LEU A 71 2.22 -3.73 -3.63
C LEU A 71 1.89 -2.50 -4.49
N THR A 72 1.86 -1.33 -3.87
CA THR A 72 1.60 -0.05 -4.54
C THR A 72 2.60 0.23 -5.66
N GLU A 73 3.89 0.05 -5.36
CA GLU A 73 4.97 0.25 -6.33
C GLU A 73 4.85 -0.72 -7.51
N SER A 74 4.52 -1.98 -7.22
CA SER A 74 4.36 -3.02 -8.24
C SER A 74 3.18 -2.75 -9.16
N VAL A 75 2.06 -2.30 -8.60
CA VAL A 75 0.86 -1.91 -9.35
C VAL A 75 1.12 -0.68 -10.21
N SER A 76 1.78 0.34 -9.65
CA SER A 76 2.14 1.56 -10.40
C SER A 76 3.04 1.22 -11.58
N LYS A 77 4.08 0.40 -11.36
CA LYS A 77 4.95 -0.08 -12.45
C LYS A 77 4.18 -0.86 -13.51
N THR A 78 3.23 -1.70 -13.10
CA THR A 78 2.39 -2.45 -14.02
C THR A 78 1.57 -1.51 -14.90
N LYS A 79 0.95 -0.49 -14.30
CA LYS A 79 0.21 0.56 -15.01
C LYS A 79 1.11 1.29 -16.03
N ASP A 80 2.29 1.74 -15.59
CA ASP A 80 3.23 2.47 -16.44
C ASP A 80 3.66 1.63 -17.65
N ASN A 81 3.93 0.34 -17.44
CA ASN A 81 4.25 -0.59 -18.52
C ASN A 81 3.10 -0.74 -19.54
N TYR A 82 1.85 -0.82 -19.07
CA TYR A 82 0.69 -0.88 -19.97
C TYR A 82 0.54 0.42 -20.78
N GLU A 83 0.72 1.58 -20.15
CA GLU A 83 0.67 2.89 -20.84
C GLU A 83 1.80 3.04 -21.87
N GLU A 84 2.99 2.52 -21.59
CA GLU A 84 4.11 2.50 -22.53
C GLU A 84 3.84 1.60 -23.74
N VAL A 85 3.30 0.40 -23.51
CA VAL A 85 2.91 -0.53 -24.57
C VAL A 85 1.83 0.07 -25.46
N GLU A 86 0.78 0.67 -24.87
CA GLU A 86 -0.30 1.32 -25.64
C GLU A 86 0.25 2.47 -26.49
N ARG A 87 1.11 3.32 -25.93
CA ARG A 87 1.74 4.42 -26.65
C ARG A 87 2.61 3.93 -27.81
N SER A 88 3.37 2.87 -27.58
CA SER A 88 4.21 2.23 -28.60
C SER A 88 3.35 1.66 -29.74
N LEU A 89 2.25 1.00 -29.41
CA LEU A 89 1.26 0.52 -30.38
C LEU A 89 0.64 1.67 -31.18
N GLU A 90 0.19 2.74 -30.51
CA GLU A 90 -0.34 3.92 -31.18
C GLU A 90 0.66 4.54 -32.16
N GLU A 91 1.93 4.66 -31.76
CA GLU A 91 2.98 5.21 -32.63
C GLU A 91 3.23 4.32 -33.86
N VAL A 92 3.26 3.00 -33.68
CA VAL A 92 3.40 2.04 -34.78
C VAL A 92 2.21 2.13 -35.73
N PHE A 93 0.98 2.18 -35.21
CA PHE A 93 -0.22 2.35 -36.02
C PHE A 93 -0.22 3.68 -36.78
N LYS A 94 0.10 4.80 -36.12
CA LYS A 94 0.21 6.12 -36.77
C LYS A 94 1.25 6.11 -37.90
N LYS A 95 2.40 5.46 -37.70
CA LYS A 95 3.43 5.29 -38.73
C LYS A 95 2.94 4.41 -39.88
N ALA A 96 2.22 3.33 -39.60
CA ALA A 96 1.68 2.43 -40.61
C ALA A 96 0.58 3.10 -41.45
N THR A 97 -0.35 3.83 -40.84
CA THR A 97 -1.42 4.56 -41.54
C THR A 97 -0.90 5.78 -42.29
N GLY A 98 0.11 6.48 -41.76
CA GLY A 98 0.78 7.58 -42.45
C GLY A 98 1.60 7.14 -43.68
N ARG A 99 1.97 5.86 -43.76
CA ARG A 99 2.64 5.26 -44.93
C ARG A 99 1.66 4.69 -45.96
N ALA A 100 0.36 4.69 -45.65
CA ALA A 100 -0.68 3.98 -46.41
C ALA A 100 -1.69 4.88 -47.14
N GLY A 101 -1.36 6.13 -47.52
CA GLY A 101 -2.19 6.84 -48.49
C GLY A 101 -1.61 8.09 -49.15
N PRO A 102 -2.15 8.55 -50.30
CA PRO A 102 -2.90 7.84 -51.34
C PRO A 102 -2.07 7.64 -52.62
N THR A 103 -2.26 6.52 -53.33
CA THR A 103 -1.98 6.43 -54.77
C THR A 103 -3.09 7.10 -55.57
#